data_AF-A0A8T7JZA4-F1
#
_entry.id   AF-A0A8T7JZA4-F1
#
_cell.length_a   1.000
_cell.length_b   1.000
_cell.length_c   1.000
_cell.angle_alpha   90.00
_cell.angle_beta   90.00
_cell.angle_gamma   90.00
#
_symmetry.space_group_name_H-M   'P 1'
#
loop_
_entity.id
_entity.type
_entity.pdbx_description
1 polymer ?
#
loop_
_entity_poly.entity_id
_entity_poly.type
_entity_poly.pdbx_seq_one_letter_code
_entity_poly.pdbx_strand_id
1 'polypeptide(L)'
;MSEDSVNSLAREIAETLGEKDRLARMQIASIVDHYGEETARALLQQALDIEAQGGMLTAQGDRRRTVGGVFFHLAIQRANPQERSRVRQYYIRKNLRGSFAPKPRKTHTFVWDAQHLQTLFAEPGEVKSVKIILTGRPGRIQNFKDLVITTMQNAGPPTNLPKGLPAPPKAPTKYVVYISAKQWRKVAEAITNPEDSLFIEGLCAYDPEIEGISVYATMVTTKLLRRAAQEEQRAKTDEKGAEGAEASGENGGTSAPPKAAPPAKAAPPAKAPAAPKASAAPAVSAPAAPPKPAGPTRDEAAKLLVKLYKDEDSAREAIDEIKGLPPSQQKGLGEALRELQRIKNEIKALKQQFPGL
;
A
#
# COMPACT_ATOMS: atom_id res chain seq x y z
N MET A 1 -36.53 1.17 44.62
CA MET A 1 -37.61 2.02 44.07
C MET A 1 -37.97 1.49 42.70
N SER A 2 -39.21 1.64 42.22
CA SER A 2 -39.53 1.29 40.83
C SER A 2 -38.77 2.21 39.88
N GLU A 3 -38.35 1.71 38.71
CA GLU A 3 -37.63 2.51 37.71
C GLU A 3 -38.43 3.74 37.28
N ASP A 4 -39.77 3.64 37.25
CA ASP A 4 -40.66 4.75 36.91
C ASP A 4 -40.67 5.86 37.97
N SER A 5 -40.56 5.48 39.26
CA SER A 5 -40.47 6.44 40.38
C SER A 5 -39.14 7.21 40.33
N VAL A 6 -38.04 6.52 40.07
CA VAL A 6 -36.70 7.13 39.90
C VAL A 6 -36.70 8.12 38.73
N ASN A 7 -37.26 7.71 37.58
CA ASN A 7 -37.30 8.54 36.38
C ASN A 7 -38.21 9.77 36.53
N SER A 8 -39.33 9.64 37.22
CA SER A 8 -40.25 10.75 37.51
C SER A 8 -39.58 11.80 38.40
N LEU A 9 -38.99 11.37 39.52
CA LEU A 9 -38.31 12.26 40.45
C LEU A 9 -37.07 12.91 39.82
N ALA A 10 -36.32 12.19 39.01
CA ALA A 10 -35.18 12.76 38.30
C ALA A 10 -35.57 13.85 37.30
N ARG A 11 -36.78 13.76 36.70
CA ARG A 11 -37.31 14.81 35.82
C ARG A 11 -37.73 16.03 36.63
N GLU A 12 -38.44 15.84 37.73
CA GLU A 12 -38.81 16.91 38.67
C GLU A 12 -37.57 17.70 39.10
N ILE A 13 -36.54 17.01 39.60
CA ILE A 13 -35.28 17.62 40.05
C ILE A 13 -34.58 18.34 38.88
N ALA A 14 -34.53 17.73 37.69
CA ALA A 14 -33.90 18.36 36.53
C ALA A 14 -34.62 19.64 36.07
N GLU A 15 -35.95 19.67 36.16
CA GLU A 15 -36.75 20.85 35.86
C GLU A 15 -36.50 21.97 36.88
N THR A 16 -36.46 21.64 38.18
CA THR A 16 -36.13 22.62 39.24
C THR A 16 -34.72 23.18 39.08
N LEU A 17 -33.75 22.36 38.66
CA LEU A 17 -32.37 22.79 38.44
C LEU A 17 -32.15 23.50 37.09
N GLY A 18 -33.16 23.54 36.21
CA GLY A 18 -33.05 24.11 34.86
C GLY A 18 -32.19 23.28 33.88
N GLU A 19 -31.98 22.00 34.17
CA GLU A 19 -31.08 21.13 33.41
C GLU A 19 -31.77 20.54 32.18
N LYS A 20 -31.36 21.05 31.01
CA LYS A 20 -31.87 20.61 29.69
C LYS A 20 -31.01 19.53 29.04
N ASP A 21 -29.75 19.39 29.48
CA ASP A 21 -28.85 18.39 28.90
C ASP A 21 -29.32 16.98 29.28
N ARG A 22 -29.40 16.10 28.28
CA ARG A 22 -29.71 14.68 28.45
C ARG A 22 -28.73 14.03 29.42
N LEU A 23 -27.47 14.47 29.43
CA LEU A 23 -26.45 13.90 30.32
C LEU A 23 -26.68 14.28 31.78
N ALA A 24 -27.03 15.53 32.05
CA ALA A 24 -27.36 16.00 33.40
C ALA A 24 -28.56 15.23 33.97
N ARG A 25 -29.61 15.01 33.17
CA ARG A 25 -30.81 14.23 33.58
C ARG A 25 -30.49 12.79 33.94
N MET A 26 -29.66 12.13 33.14
CA MET A 26 -29.23 10.76 33.43
C MET A 26 -28.35 10.67 34.68
N GLN A 27 -27.54 11.70 34.94
CA GLN A 27 -26.76 11.78 36.16
C GLN A 27 -27.64 12.01 37.40
N ILE A 28 -28.68 12.84 37.29
CA ILE A 28 -29.68 13.03 38.35
C ILE A 28 -30.41 11.70 38.64
N ALA A 29 -30.82 10.96 37.61
CA ALA A 29 -31.42 9.63 37.80
C ALA A 29 -30.48 8.66 38.53
N SER A 30 -29.18 8.68 38.20
CA SER A 30 -28.18 7.87 38.91
C SER A 30 -27.98 8.30 40.37
N ILE A 31 -28.14 9.58 40.68
CA ILE A 31 -28.07 10.11 42.06
C ILE A 31 -29.30 9.67 42.86
N VAL A 32 -30.50 9.76 42.26
CA VAL A 32 -31.76 9.31 42.88
C VAL A 32 -31.74 7.80 43.13
N ASP A 33 -31.28 7.01 42.17
CA ASP A 33 -31.15 5.57 42.32
C ASP A 33 -30.15 5.19 43.44
N HIS A 34 -29.04 5.92 43.53
CA HIS A 34 -27.99 5.61 44.51
C HIS A 34 -28.34 6.02 45.94
N TYR A 35 -28.95 7.19 46.14
CA TYR A 35 -29.22 7.75 47.48
C TYR A 35 -30.67 7.64 47.94
N GLY A 36 -31.60 7.28 47.05
CA GLY A 36 -33.03 7.26 47.32
C GLY A 36 -33.69 8.64 47.24
N GLU A 37 -35.02 8.64 47.27
CA GLU A 37 -35.85 9.83 47.08
C GLU A 37 -35.61 10.92 48.14
N GLU A 38 -35.68 10.56 49.42
CA GLU A 38 -35.57 11.52 50.53
C GLU A 38 -34.24 12.26 50.50
N THR A 39 -33.15 11.51 50.30
CA THR A 39 -31.80 12.09 50.23
C THR A 39 -31.63 12.96 48.98
N ALA A 40 -32.19 12.56 47.83
CA ALA A 40 -32.12 13.35 46.62
C ALA A 40 -32.88 14.68 46.75
N ARG A 41 -34.08 14.66 47.36
CA ARG A 41 -34.85 15.88 47.67
C ARG A 41 -34.11 16.77 48.68
N ALA A 42 -33.50 16.19 49.71
CA ALA A 42 -32.70 16.94 50.68
C ALA A 42 -31.49 17.62 50.02
N LEU A 43 -30.80 16.94 49.09
CA LEU A 43 -29.69 17.52 48.33
C LEU A 43 -30.15 18.66 47.42
N LEU A 44 -31.33 18.54 46.80
CA LEU A 44 -31.94 19.63 46.01
C LEU A 44 -32.22 20.84 46.89
N GLN A 45 -32.85 20.65 48.04
CA GLN A 45 -33.16 21.73 48.98
C GLN A 45 -31.87 22.43 49.44
N GLN A 46 -30.84 21.66 49.82
CA GLN A 46 -29.55 22.22 50.19
C GLN A 46 -28.90 23.03 49.07
N ALA A 47 -29.02 22.59 47.81
CA ALA A 47 -28.50 23.34 46.68
C ALA A 47 -29.24 24.67 46.49
N LEU A 48 -30.56 24.70 46.68
CA LEU A 48 -31.36 25.92 46.62
C LEU A 48 -31.03 26.88 47.77
N ASP A 49 -30.84 26.37 48.98
CA ASP A 49 -30.47 27.17 50.15
C ASP A 49 -29.09 27.82 49.97
N ILE A 50 -28.11 27.07 49.43
CA ILE A 50 -26.77 27.59 49.13
C ILE A 50 -26.83 28.66 48.04
N GLU A 51 -27.66 28.48 47.02
CA GLU A 51 -27.86 29.51 46.00
C GLU A 51 -28.47 30.79 46.60
N ALA A 52 -29.48 30.64 47.47
CA ALA A 52 -30.10 31.76 48.17
C ALA A 52 -29.11 32.51 49.09
N GLN A 53 -28.09 31.82 49.61
CA GLN A 53 -27.00 32.40 50.40
C GLN A 53 -25.86 33.02 49.57
N GLY A 54 -26.03 33.13 48.25
CA GLY A 54 -25.06 33.78 47.36
C GLY A 54 -24.24 32.81 46.50
N GLY A 55 -24.55 31.52 46.53
CA GLY A 55 -23.97 30.48 45.68
C GLY A 55 -22.62 29.95 46.17
N MET A 56 -22.03 29.03 45.40
CA MET A 56 -20.76 28.38 45.73
C MET A 56 -19.73 28.54 44.61
N LEU A 57 -18.46 28.83 44.92
CA LEU A 57 -17.39 28.91 43.91
C LEU A 57 -16.95 27.52 43.41
N THR A 58 -16.39 27.46 42.21
CA THR A 58 -15.70 26.26 41.72
C THR A 58 -14.43 25.99 42.52
N ALA A 59 -13.92 24.76 42.47
CA ALA A 59 -12.69 24.40 43.18
C ALA A 59 -11.45 25.21 42.74
N GLN A 60 -11.51 25.83 41.56
CA GLN A 60 -10.46 26.73 41.05
C GLN A 60 -10.73 28.21 41.35
N GLY A 61 -11.84 28.56 42.01
CA GLY A 61 -12.15 29.93 42.44
C GLY A 61 -12.63 30.88 41.33
N ASP A 62 -12.38 30.55 40.07
CA ASP A 62 -12.58 31.48 38.94
C ASP A 62 -14.05 31.80 38.62
N ARG A 63 -15.01 30.96 39.03
CA ARG A 63 -16.43 31.17 38.70
C ARG A 63 -17.35 30.61 39.78
N ARG A 64 -18.55 31.22 39.91
CA ARG A 64 -19.65 30.65 40.68
C ARG A 64 -20.21 29.41 39.98
N ARG A 65 -20.54 28.37 40.75
CA ARG A 65 -21.26 27.19 40.29
C ARG A 65 -22.71 27.58 40.01
N THR A 66 -23.31 26.94 39.02
CA THR A 66 -24.77 26.98 38.82
C THR A 66 -25.45 26.16 39.90
N VAL A 67 -26.76 26.37 40.13
CA VAL A 67 -27.56 25.58 41.08
C VAL A 67 -27.41 24.07 40.83
N GLY A 68 -27.51 23.63 39.57
CA GLY A 68 -27.22 22.24 39.19
C GLY A 68 -25.78 21.81 39.51
N GLY A 69 -24.81 22.69 39.27
CA GLY A 69 -23.41 22.46 39.64
C GLY A 69 -23.16 22.36 41.15
N VAL A 70 -23.96 23.02 41.98
CA VAL A 70 -23.96 22.87 43.45
C VAL A 70 -24.58 21.54 43.85
N PHE A 71 -25.74 21.19 43.29
CA PHE A 71 -26.40 19.90 43.52
C PHE A 71 -25.47 18.71 43.22
N PHE A 72 -24.82 18.70 42.04
CA PHE A 72 -23.86 17.65 41.70
C PHE A 72 -22.64 17.66 42.61
N HIS A 73 -22.20 18.83 43.07
CA HIS A 73 -21.07 18.92 44.00
C HIS A 73 -21.39 18.30 45.35
N LEU A 74 -22.56 18.61 45.92
CA LEU A 74 -23.04 18.02 47.18
C LEU A 74 -23.20 16.51 47.07
N ALA A 75 -23.81 16.03 45.98
CA ALA A 75 -23.99 14.60 45.72
C ALA A 75 -22.65 13.85 45.61
N ILE A 76 -21.61 14.48 45.05
CA ILE A 76 -20.26 13.93 44.92
C ILE A 76 -19.47 14.03 46.22
N GLN A 77 -19.63 15.10 46.99
CA GLN A 77 -18.97 15.27 48.29
C GLN A 77 -19.47 14.24 49.30
N ARG A 78 -20.77 13.95 49.27
CA ARG A 78 -21.41 12.93 50.12
C ARG A 78 -20.99 11.50 49.75
N ALA A 79 -20.53 11.25 48.53
CA ALA A 79 -20.11 9.93 48.07
C ALA A 79 -18.68 9.60 48.52
N ASN A 80 -18.47 8.38 49.00
CA ASN A 80 -17.14 7.85 49.25
C ASN A 80 -16.33 7.75 47.95
N PRO A 81 -14.98 7.82 47.97
CA PRO A 81 -14.16 7.79 46.75
C PRO A 81 -14.46 6.62 45.80
N GLN A 82 -14.84 5.46 46.35
CA GLN A 82 -15.22 4.27 45.58
C GLN A 82 -16.63 4.38 44.95
N GLU A 83 -17.53 5.16 45.54
CA GLU A 83 -18.93 5.34 45.11
C GLU A 83 -19.09 6.53 44.16
N ARG A 84 -18.14 7.48 44.16
CA ARG A 84 -18.10 8.59 43.20
C ARG A 84 -18.18 8.12 41.75
N SER A 85 -17.65 6.93 41.45
CA SER A 85 -17.72 6.31 40.13
C SER A 85 -19.12 5.86 39.74
N ARG A 86 -19.97 5.49 40.72
CA ARG A 86 -21.40 5.18 40.51
C ARG A 86 -22.21 6.45 40.29
N VAL A 87 -21.96 7.48 41.11
CA VAL A 87 -22.58 8.82 40.93
C VAL A 87 -22.15 9.51 39.62
N ARG A 88 -20.91 9.30 39.17
CA ARG A 88 -20.36 9.84 37.91
C ARG A 88 -20.42 8.86 36.73
N GLN A 89 -21.08 7.71 36.88
CA GLN A 89 -20.97 6.56 35.97
C GLN A 89 -21.22 6.95 34.51
N TYR A 90 -22.12 7.90 34.28
CA TYR A 90 -22.46 8.36 32.95
C TYR A 90 -21.41 9.32 32.33
N TYR A 91 -20.81 10.21 33.13
CA TYR A 91 -19.72 11.09 32.68
C TYR A 91 -18.44 10.30 32.34
N ILE A 92 -18.15 9.25 33.14
CA ILE A 92 -17.01 8.35 32.93
C ILE A 92 -17.20 7.52 31.64
N ARG A 93 -18.40 6.96 31.40
CA ARG A 93 -18.66 6.17 30.17
C ARG A 93 -18.52 6.96 28.87
N LYS A 94 -18.86 8.26 28.85
CA LYS A 94 -18.66 9.12 27.66
C LYS A 94 -17.17 9.38 27.40
N ASN A 95 -16.39 9.68 28.44
CA ASN A 95 -14.97 9.95 28.29
C ASN A 95 -14.16 8.68 27.98
N LEU A 96 -14.58 7.50 28.47
CA LEU A 96 -13.97 6.24 28.06
C LEU A 96 -14.28 5.88 26.60
N ARG A 97 -15.50 6.11 26.10
CA ARG A 97 -15.85 5.85 24.68
C ARG A 97 -15.06 6.70 23.69
N GLY A 98 -14.54 7.86 24.08
CA GLY A 98 -13.61 8.66 23.26
C GLY A 98 -12.15 8.18 23.31
N SER A 99 -11.79 7.36 24.30
CA SER A 99 -10.40 6.93 24.56
C SER A 99 -10.03 5.54 24.03
N PHE A 100 -11.00 4.78 23.50
CA PHE A 100 -10.78 3.51 22.81
C PHE A 100 -10.53 3.68 21.30
N ALA A 101 -10.14 4.86 20.83
CA ALA A 101 -9.43 4.91 19.57
C ALA A 101 -8.13 4.11 19.75
N PRO A 102 -7.87 3.06 18.95
CA PRO A 102 -6.60 2.35 19.05
C PRO A 102 -5.50 3.39 18.91
N LYS A 103 -4.62 3.48 19.93
CA LYS A 103 -3.47 4.40 19.87
C LYS A 103 -2.82 4.18 18.51
N PRO A 104 -2.65 5.24 17.69
CA PRO A 104 -2.03 5.07 16.39
C PRO A 104 -0.71 4.35 16.64
N ARG A 105 -0.57 3.15 16.02
CA ARG A 105 0.69 2.42 16.09
C ARG A 105 1.76 3.43 15.68
N LYS A 106 2.83 3.57 16.47
CA LYS A 106 3.93 4.47 16.15
C LYS A 106 4.43 4.08 14.76
N THR A 107 4.01 4.82 13.74
CA THR A 107 4.50 4.65 12.39
C THR A 107 5.92 5.14 12.43
N HIS A 108 6.88 4.21 12.38
CA HIS A 108 8.28 4.57 12.25
C HIS A 108 8.44 5.42 11.00
N THR A 109 9.14 6.55 11.13
CA THR A 109 9.56 7.33 9.97
C THR A 109 10.44 6.43 9.12
N PHE A 110 9.99 6.15 7.90
CA PHE A 110 10.79 5.37 6.96
C PHE A 110 12.05 6.18 6.61
N VAL A 111 13.20 5.67 7.00
CA VAL A 111 14.51 6.17 6.58
C VAL A 111 15.02 5.20 5.53
N TRP A 112 15.33 5.72 4.34
CA TRP A 112 15.86 4.91 3.25
C TRP A 112 17.21 4.32 3.65
N ASP A 113 17.29 2.98 3.67
CA ASP A 113 18.52 2.22 3.87
C ASP A 113 18.42 0.90 3.10
N ALA A 114 19.44 0.60 2.31
CA ALA A 114 19.52 -0.61 1.50
C ALA A 114 19.55 -1.88 2.36
N GLN A 115 20.04 -1.80 3.61
CA GLN A 115 20.08 -2.96 4.52
C GLN A 115 18.68 -3.44 4.90
N HIS A 116 17.71 -2.52 5.05
CA HIS A 116 16.33 -2.90 5.35
C HIS A 116 15.69 -3.77 4.25
N LEU A 117 16.12 -3.59 2.98
CA LEU A 117 15.59 -4.38 1.87
C LEU A 117 16.14 -5.82 1.86
N GLN A 118 17.34 -6.06 2.39
CA GLN A 118 17.93 -7.40 2.40
C GLN A 118 17.10 -8.38 3.24
N THR A 119 16.59 -7.93 4.39
CA THR A 119 15.68 -8.73 5.21
C THR A 119 14.37 -9.04 4.48
N LEU A 120 13.85 -8.09 3.70
CA LEU A 120 12.63 -8.30 2.91
C LEU A 120 12.85 -9.26 1.75
N PHE A 121 14.05 -9.28 1.15
CA PHE A 121 14.38 -10.25 0.11
C PHE A 121 14.52 -11.69 0.63
N ALA A 122 14.63 -11.89 1.95
CA ALA A 122 14.62 -13.23 2.55
C ALA A 122 13.21 -13.88 2.54
N GLU A 123 12.15 -13.08 2.53
CA GLU A 123 10.75 -13.53 2.46
C GLU A 123 10.03 -12.88 1.25
N PRO A 124 10.40 -13.25 0.02
CA PRO A 124 9.86 -12.62 -1.17
C PRO A 124 8.38 -12.97 -1.37
N GLY A 125 7.58 -11.98 -1.74
CA GLY A 125 6.22 -12.19 -2.24
C GLY A 125 6.19 -12.69 -3.70
N GLU A 126 5.02 -13.15 -4.14
CA GLU A 126 4.81 -13.57 -5.53
C GLU A 126 4.28 -12.41 -6.40
N VAL A 127 4.90 -12.20 -7.56
CA VAL A 127 4.45 -11.23 -8.57
C VAL A 127 3.77 -11.98 -9.72
N LYS A 128 2.46 -11.76 -9.90
CA LYS A 128 1.67 -12.43 -10.96
C LYS A 128 1.80 -11.80 -12.33
N SER A 129 1.99 -10.48 -12.39
CA SER A 129 2.12 -9.76 -13.65
C SER A 129 2.97 -8.51 -13.47
N VAL A 130 3.82 -8.25 -14.47
CA VAL A 130 4.63 -7.03 -14.60
C VAL A 130 4.33 -6.44 -15.96
N LYS A 131 4.09 -5.14 -16.01
CA LYS A 131 3.85 -4.40 -17.25
C LYS A 131 4.55 -3.06 -17.18
N ILE A 132 5.41 -2.78 -18.16
CA ILE A 132 6.02 -1.47 -18.35
C ILE A 132 5.39 -0.79 -19.56
N ILE A 133 5.26 0.54 -19.48
CA ILE A 133 4.82 1.38 -20.58
C ILE A 133 5.90 2.43 -20.82
N LEU A 134 6.47 2.44 -22.03
CA LEU A 134 7.37 3.49 -22.49
C LEU A 134 6.63 4.37 -23.48
N THR A 135 6.72 5.69 -23.28
CA THR A 135 6.20 6.68 -24.22
C THR A 135 7.29 7.68 -24.54
N GLY A 136 7.60 7.86 -25.83
CA GLY A 136 8.62 8.80 -26.27
C GLY A 136 9.14 8.49 -27.65
N ARG A 137 10.22 9.16 -28.04
CA ARG A 137 10.83 8.99 -29.37
C ARG A 137 11.97 7.97 -29.31
N PRO A 138 12.03 7.00 -30.24
CA PRO A 138 13.15 6.07 -30.31
C PRO A 138 14.43 6.84 -30.69
N GLY A 139 15.56 6.40 -30.15
CA GLY A 139 16.89 6.85 -30.58
C GLY A 139 17.30 6.16 -31.89
N ARG A 140 18.56 5.71 -31.95
CA ARG A 140 19.03 4.92 -33.11
C ARG A 140 18.22 3.62 -33.20
N ILE A 141 17.82 3.26 -34.41
CA ILE A 141 17.08 2.04 -34.72
C ILE A 141 17.99 1.11 -35.51
N GLN A 142 18.11 -0.13 -35.07
CA GLN A 142 18.80 -1.20 -35.78
C GLN A 142 17.79 -2.27 -36.22
N ASN A 143 17.72 -2.51 -37.52
CA ASN A 143 16.82 -3.50 -38.10
C ASN A 143 17.58 -4.81 -38.34
N PHE A 144 17.10 -5.88 -37.73
CA PHE A 144 17.47 -7.26 -38.03
C PHE A 144 16.30 -7.95 -38.74
N LYS A 145 16.52 -9.16 -39.26
CA LYS A 145 15.54 -9.90 -40.06
C LYS A 145 14.16 -9.99 -39.38
N ASP A 146 14.14 -10.39 -38.11
CA ASP A 146 12.91 -10.64 -37.36
C ASP A 146 12.73 -9.73 -36.13
N LEU A 147 13.72 -8.86 -35.87
CA LEU A 147 13.85 -8.07 -34.65
C LEU A 147 14.29 -6.64 -34.99
N VAL A 148 13.74 -5.68 -34.27
CA VAL A 148 14.14 -4.28 -34.31
C VAL A 148 14.57 -3.88 -32.91
N ILE A 149 15.77 -3.30 -32.80
CA ILE A 149 16.33 -2.85 -31.54
C ILE A 149 16.43 -1.34 -31.57
N THR A 150 15.96 -0.68 -30.51
CA THR A 150 16.13 0.75 -30.32
C THR A 150 16.40 1.09 -28.86
N THR A 151 16.94 2.28 -28.62
CA THR A 151 17.28 2.77 -27.29
C THR A 151 16.43 3.99 -26.93
N MET A 152 16.03 4.08 -25.67
CA MET A 152 15.35 5.25 -25.10
C MET A 152 16.02 5.62 -23.77
N GLN A 153 15.88 6.88 -23.34
CA GLN A 153 16.46 7.37 -22.09
C GLN A 153 15.43 8.27 -21.39
N ASN A 154 15.35 8.20 -20.06
CA ASN A 154 14.50 9.12 -19.32
C ASN A 154 15.14 10.52 -19.22
N ALA A 155 14.31 11.56 -19.31
CA ALA A 155 14.76 12.96 -19.27
C ALA A 155 15.04 13.48 -17.85
N GLY A 156 15.20 12.60 -16.86
CA GLY A 156 15.43 12.96 -15.46
C GLY A 156 14.37 12.40 -14.49
N PRO A 157 14.46 12.76 -13.19
CA PRO A 157 13.53 12.27 -12.18
C PRO A 157 12.11 12.80 -12.43
N PRO A 158 11.06 11.98 -12.20
CA PRO A 158 9.69 12.41 -12.35
C PRO A 158 9.37 13.53 -11.36
N THR A 159 8.68 14.57 -11.85
CA THR A 159 8.33 15.76 -11.06
C THR A 159 7.27 15.50 -9.99
N ASN A 160 6.46 14.45 -10.14
CA ASN A 160 5.30 14.17 -9.27
C ASN A 160 5.44 12.85 -8.49
N LEU A 161 6.45 12.76 -7.61
CA LEU A 161 6.58 11.63 -6.68
C LEU A 161 5.75 11.87 -5.41
N PRO A 162 4.93 10.88 -4.98
CA PRO A 162 4.28 10.91 -3.67
C PRO A 162 5.27 11.11 -2.51
N LYS A 163 4.84 11.86 -1.49
CA LYS A 163 5.64 12.07 -0.27
C LYS A 163 5.88 10.72 0.43
N GLY A 164 7.13 10.46 0.81
CA GLY A 164 7.53 9.25 1.55
C GLY A 164 8.15 8.15 0.69
N LEU A 165 8.15 8.28 -0.64
CA LEU A 165 8.92 7.39 -1.51
C LEU A 165 10.39 7.85 -1.60
N PRO A 166 11.35 6.91 -1.73
CA PRO A 166 12.74 7.25 -1.98
C PRO A 166 12.88 7.97 -3.32
N ALA A 167 13.79 8.94 -3.38
CA ALA A 167 14.09 9.62 -4.63
C ALA A 167 14.75 8.64 -5.61
N PRO A 168 14.32 8.61 -6.88
CA PRO A 168 14.95 7.76 -7.88
C PRO A 168 16.39 8.22 -8.16
N PRO A 169 17.22 7.34 -8.74
CA PRO A 169 18.58 7.70 -9.16
C PRO A 169 18.58 8.95 -10.05
N LYS A 170 19.54 9.85 -9.81
CA LYS A 170 19.73 11.05 -10.64
C LYS A 170 20.30 10.73 -12.03
N ALA A 171 21.03 9.62 -12.14
CA ALA A 171 21.60 9.16 -13.39
C ALA A 171 20.47 8.75 -14.36
N PRO A 172 20.53 9.16 -15.63
CA PRO A 172 19.54 8.73 -16.61
C PRO A 172 19.56 7.21 -16.79
N THR A 173 18.38 6.60 -16.71
CA THR A 173 18.18 5.18 -16.96
C THR A 173 18.05 4.94 -18.46
N LYS A 174 18.89 4.05 -18.99
CA LYS A 174 18.84 3.60 -20.38
C LYS A 174 17.84 2.46 -20.52
N TYR A 175 17.06 2.51 -21.59
CA TYR A 175 16.12 1.46 -21.98
C TYR A 175 16.53 0.92 -23.34
N VAL A 176 16.66 -0.40 -23.45
CA VAL A 176 16.83 -1.09 -24.73
C VAL A 176 15.51 -1.79 -25.04
N VAL A 177 14.93 -1.48 -26.19
CA VAL A 177 13.62 -1.99 -26.60
C VAL A 177 13.80 -2.98 -27.73
N TYR A 178 13.30 -4.20 -27.50
CA TYR A 178 13.22 -5.28 -28.47
C TYR A 178 11.80 -5.32 -29.04
N ILE A 179 11.67 -5.03 -30.34
CA ILE A 179 10.40 -4.95 -31.06
C ILE A 179 10.41 -6.01 -32.16
N SER A 180 9.35 -6.81 -32.29
CA SER A 180 9.26 -7.74 -33.43
C SER A 180 9.17 -6.96 -34.75
N ALA A 181 9.81 -7.46 -35.81
CA ALA A 181 9.74 -6.82 -37.13
C ALA A 181 8.30 -6.67 -37.66
N LYS A 182 7.37 -7.54 -37.22
CA LYS A 182 5.94 -7.46 -37.55
C LYS A 182 5.24 -6.27 -36.89
N GLN A 183 5.53 -5.99 -35.62
CA GLN A 183 4.99 -4.83 -34.92
C GLN A 183 5.60 -3.54 -35.46
N TRP A 184 6.93 -3.53 -35.69
CA TRP A 184 7.63 -2.35 -36.19
C TRP A 184 7.09 -1.86 -37.54
N ARG A 185 6.82 -2.77 -38.48
CA ARG A 185 6.26 -2.44 -39.80
C ARG A 185 4.96 -1.62 -39.73
N LYS A 186 4.17 -1.76 -38.67
CA LYS A 186 2.91 -1.02 -38.51
C LYS A 186 3.12 0.44 -38.07
N VAL A 187 4.25 0.75 -37.45
CA VAL A 187 4.53 2.07 -36.86
C VAL A 187 5.68 2.81 -37.54
N ALA A 188 6.45 2.13 -38.39
CA ALA A 188 7.64 2.67 -39.05
C ALA A 188 7.35 3.93 -39.88
N GLU A 189 6.21 3.97 -40.58
CA GLU A 189 5.81 5.14 -41.35
C GLU A 189 5.37 6.29 -40.43
N ALA A 190 4.50 5.99 -39.45
CA ALA A 190 3.94 6.98 -38.54
C ALA A 190 5.00 7.70 -37.69
N ILE A 191 6.04 6.99 -37.25
CA ILE A 191 7.10 7.57 -36.39
C ILE A 191 8.04 8.52 -37.15
N THR A 192 7.95 8.59 -38.48
CA THR A 192 8.67 9.58 -39.29
C THR A 192 8.22 11.01 -38.94
N ASN A 193 6.97 11.17 -38.49
CA ASN A 193 6.46 12.44 -38.01
C ASN A 193 7.19 12.87 -36.72
N PRO A 194 7.85 14.05 -36.67
CA PRO A 194 8.57 14.52 -35.49
C PRO A 194 7.68 14.75 -34.26
N GLU A 195 6.38 15.01 -34.46
CA GLU A 195 5.41 15.25 -33.40
C GLU A 195 4.78 13.96 -32.84
N ASP A 196 4.98 12.82 -33.51
CA ASP A 196 4.47 11.55 -33.03
C ASP A 196 5.49 10.89 -32.07
N SER A 197 4.98 10.05 -31.18
CA SER A 197 5.78 9.33 -30.19
C SER A 197 5.38 7.87 -30.17
N LEU A 198 6.35 6.98 -30.00
CA LEU A 198 6.07 5.57 -29.78
C LEU A 198 5.41 5.39 -28.43
N PHE A 199 4.42 4.51 -28.42
CA PHE A 199 3.80 3.94 -27.25
C PHE A 199 4.10 2.44 -27.24
N ILE A 200 4.96 2.03 -26.32
CA ILE A 200 5.43 0.64 -26.20
C ILE A 200 4.94 0.08 -24.88
N GLU A 201 4.32 -1.09 -24.95
CA GLU A 201 3.94 -1.90 -23.79
C GLU A 201 4.66 -3.24 -23.87
N GLY A 202 5.15 -3.71 -22.73
CA GLY A 202 5.89 -4.95 -22.69
C GLY A 202 6.28 -5.43 -21.30
N LEU A 203 7.13 -6.45 -21.31
CA LEU A 203 7.81 -6.97 -20.13
C LEU A 203 9.17 -6.29 -20.00
N CYS A 204 9.59 -5.98 -18.79
CA CYS A 204 10.92 -5.43 -18.52
C CYS A 204 11.78 -6.39 -17.69
N ALA A 205 13.07 -6.41 -17.99
CA ALA A 205 14.10 -7.05 -17.19
C ALA A 205 15.28 -6.08 -17.04
N TYR A 206 15.95 -6.12 -15.88
CA TYR A 206 17.25 -5.47 -15.76
C TYR A 206 18.29 -6.34 -16.45
N ASP A 207 19.11 -5.73 -17.29
CA ASP A 207 20.16 -6.40 -18.04
C ASP A 207 21.52 -5.87 -17.58
N PRO A 208 22.35 -6.73 -16.95
CA PRO A 208 23.63 -6.33 -16.39
C PRO A 208 24.67 -6.01 -17.46
N GLU A 209 24.56 -6.56 -18.68
CA GLU A 209 25.56 -6.33 -19.74
C GLU A 209 25.49 -4.91 -20.30
N ILE A 210 24.28 -4.34 -20.32
CA ILE A 210 24.03 -2.98 -20.83
C ILE A 210 23.87 -1.94 -19.71
N GLU A 211 23.94 -2.38 -18.44
CA GLU A 211 23.63 -1.59 -17.24
C GLU A 211 22.30 -0.82 -17.38
N GLY A 212 21.26 -1.50 -17.84
CA GLY A 212 20.02 -0.87 -18.28
C GLY A 212 18.78 -1.75 -18.14
N ILE A 213 17.65 -1.19 -18.58
CA ILE A 213 16.36 -1.92 -18.58
C ILE A 213 16.08 -2.40 -20.01
N SER A 214 16.04 -3.71 -20.19
CA SER A 214 15.62 -4.37 -21.41
C SER A 214 14.09 -4.51 -21.43
N VAL A 215 13.45 -4.04 -22.49
CA VAL A 215 12.00 -4.06 -22.67
C VAL A 215 11.63 -4.91 -23.88
N TYR A 216 10.92 -6.00 -23.64
CA TYR A 216 10.41 -6.91 -24.66
C TYR A 216 8.98 -6.50 -25.02
N ALA A 217 8.82 -5.88 -26.19
CA ALA A 217 7.55 -5.28 -26.58
C ALA A 217 6.49 -6.36 -26.92
N THR A 218 5.38 -6.32 -26.20
CA THR A 218 4.19 -7.13 -26.50
C THR A 218 3.20 -6.36 -27.37
N MET A 219 3.21 -5.03 -27.27
CA MET A 219 2.45 -4.13 -28.14
C MET A 219 3.25 -2.86 -28.44
N VAL A 220 3.24 -2.44 -29.71
CA VAL A 220 3.82 -1.18 -30.17
C VAL A 220 2.80 -0.45 -31.03
N THR A 221 2.55 0.81 -30.70
CA THR A 221 1.72 1.73 -31.49
C THR A 221 2.33 3.13 -31.40
N THR A 222 1.77 4.10 -32.11
CA THR A 222 2.12 5.52 -31.92
C THR A 222 1.00 6.26 -31.18
N LYS A 223 1.31 7.44 -30.64
CA LYS A 223 0.33 8.25 -29.90
C LYS A 223 -0.84 8.65 -30.80
N LEU A 224 -0.55 9.02 -32.05
CA LEU A 224 -1.58 9.40 -33.02
C LEU A 224 -2.44 8.19 -33.45
N LEU A 225 -1.82 7.05 -33.77
CA LEU A 225 -2.56 5.84 -34.13
C LEU A 225 -3.45 5.34 -32.99
N ARG A 226 -2.95 5.43 -31.75
CA ARG A 226 -3.74 5.06 -30.55
C ARG A 226 -4.93 5.98 -30.35
N ARG A 227 -4.76 7.29 -30.58
CA ARG A 227 -5.85 8.26 -30.48
C ARG A 227 -6.93 8.01 -31.53
N ALA A 228 -6.54 7.79 -32.78
CA ALA A 228 -7.46 7.44 -33.85
C ALA A 228 -8.25 6.16 -33.54
N ALA A 229 -7.57 5.10 -33.07
CA ALA A 229 -8.23 3.86 -32.69
C ALA A 229 -9.21 4.02 -31.50
N GLN A 230 -8.90 4.91 -30.54
CA GLN A 230 -9.81 5.20 -29.42
C GLN A 230 -11.03 6.01 -29.86
N GLU A 231 -10.86 6.96 -30.77
CA GLU A 231 -11.96 7.75 -31.33
C GLU A 231 -12.93 6.87 -32.14
N GLU A 232 -12.41 5.94 -32.95
CA GLU A 232 -13.24 4.95 -33.66
C GLU A 232 -13.99 4.01 -32.71
N GLN A 233 -13.36 3.57 -31.62
CA GLN A 233 -14.02 2.71 -30.62
C GLN A 233 -15.13 3.45 -29.87
N ARG A 234 -14.92 4.73 -29.54
CA ARG A 234 -15.94 5.58 -28.93
C ARG A 234 -17.12 5.76 -29.88
N ALA A 235 -16.88 6.14 -31.13
CA ALA A 235 -17.93 6.29 -32.14
C ALA A 235 -18.77 5.01 -32.31
N LYS A 236 -18.14 3.84 -32.40
CA LYS A 236 -18.85 2.55 -32.49
C LYS A 236 -19.64 2.17 -31.24
N THR A 237 -19.22 2.63 -30.06
CA THR A 237 -19.94 2.38 -28.80
C THR A 237 -21.15 3.29 -28.70
N ASP A 238 -21.01 4.54 -29.14
CA ASP A 238 -22.10 5.53 -29.17
C ASP A 238 -23.18 5.14 -30.20
N GLU A 239 -22.79 4.66 -31.38
CA GLU A 239 -23.74 4.14 -32.39
C GLU A 239 -24.54 2.92 -31.89
N LYS A 240 -23.88 1.96 -31.22
CA LYS A 240 -24.58 0.81 -30.61
C LYS A 240 -25.45 1.18 -29.41
N GLY A 241 -25.10 2.23 -28.69
CA GLY A 241 -25.91 2.78 -27.60
C GLY A 241 -27.20 3.46 -28.11
N ALA A 242 -27.13 4.12 -29.26
CA ALA A 242 -28.28 4.75 -29.92
C ALA A 242 -29.25 3.71 -30.51
N GLU A 243 -28.73 2.68 -31.19
CA GLU A 243 -29.56 1.59 -31.76
C GLU A 243 -30.26 0.74 -30.67
N GLY A 244 -29.63 0.57 -29.50
CA GLY A 244 -30.23 -0.11 -28.35
C GLY A 244 -31.30 0.70 -27.61
N ALA A 245 -31.31 2.03 -27.76
CA ALA A 245 -32.31 2.91 -27.16
C ALA A 245 -33.59 2.98 -28.02
N GLU A 246 -33.46 2.99 -29.36
CA GLU A 246 -34.62 3.01 -30.27
C GLU A 246 -35.40 1.68 -30.31
N ALA A 247 -34.78 0.54 -30.00
CA ALA A 247 -35.47 -0.75 -29.90
C ALA A 247 -36.28 -0.96 -28.60
N SER A 248 -36.30 0.03 -27.68
CA SER A 248 -37.05 -0.05 -26.41
C SER A 248 -38.18 0.99 -26.28
N GLY A 249 -38.48 1.72 -27.36
CA GLY A 249 -39.44 2.82 -27.37
C GLY A 249 -40.80 2.46 -27.98
N GLU A 250 -41.45 1.38 -27.57
CA GLU A 250 -42.90 1.19 -27.84
C GLU A 250 -43.57 0.29 -26.78
N ASN A 251 -43.80 0.83 -25.58
CA ASN A 251 -45.02 0.50 -24.85
C ASN A 251 -45.38 1.58 -23.83
N GLY A 252 -46.52 2.22 -24.04
CA GLY A 252 -47.01 3.33 -23.24
C GLY A 252 -47.58 2.92 -21.89
N GLY A 253 -47.29 3.74 -20.88
CA GLY A 253 -48.24 4.22 -19.87
C GLY A 253 -48.98 3.21 -18.99
N THR A 254 -48.49 3.02 -17.76
CA THR A 254 -49.34 3.22 -16.57
C THR A 254 -48.50 3.44 -15.32
N SER A 255 -48.89 4.48 -14.57
CA SER A 255 -48.33 4.95 -13.31
C SER A 255 -48.56 3.98 -12.14
N ALA A 256 -47.50 3.60 -11.42
CA ALA A 256 -47.58 3.01 -10.07
C ALA A 256 -46.32 3.39 -9.21
N PRO A 257 -46.46 3.59 -7.89
CA PRO A 257 -45.44 4.17 -7.00
C PRO A 257 -44.41 3.13 -6.49
N PRO A 258 -43.33 3.54 -5.79
CA PRO A 258 -42.02 2.90 -5.90
C PRO A 258 -41.93 1.62 -5.06
N LYS A 259 -41.56 0.51 -5.72
CA LYS A 259 -41.15 -0.73 -5.05
C LYS A 259 -39.64 -0.75 -4.83
N ALA A 260 -39.33 -1.05 -3.57
CA ALA A 260 -38.07 -1.44 -2.95
C ALA A 260 -36.90 -1.90 -3.84
N ALA A 261 -35.71 -1.53 -3.36
CA ALA A 261 -34.39 -1.92 -3.82
C ALA A 261 -34.25 -3.40 -4.21
N PRO A 262 -33.49 -3.73 -5.27
CA PRO A 262 -33.22 -5.11 -5.64
C PRO A 262 -32.28 -5.78 -4.62
N PRO A 263 -32.55 -7.02 -4.18
CA PRO A 263 -31.62 -7.78 -3.38
C PRO A 263 -30.43 -8.24 -4.22
N ALA A 264 -29.27 -8.29 -3.56
CA ALA A 264 -28.02 -8.80 -4.10
C ALA A 264 -28.18 -10.17 -4.78
N LYS A 265 -27.64 -10.29 -5.99
CA LYS A 265 -27.46 -11.59 -6.66
C LYS A 265 -26.56 -12.46 -5.80
N ALA A 266 -27.16 -13.53 -5.27
CA ALA A 266 -26.47 -14.62 -4.61
C ALA A 266 -25.53 -15.35 -5.58
N ALA A 267 -24.35 -15.69 -5.07
CA ALA A 267 -23.38 -16.54 -5.73
C ALA A 267 -23.95 -17.95 -6.03
N PRO A 268 -23.56 -18.60 -7.13
CA PRO A 268 -23.96 -19.97 -7.41
C PRO A 268 -23.30 -20.94 -6.41
N PRO A 269 -24.00 -22.02 -6.01
CA PRO A 269 -23.52 -22.96 -5.01
C PRO A 269 -22.40 -23.87 -5.54
N ALA A 270 -21.44 -24.13 -4.67
CA ALA A 270 -20.38 -25.11 -4.84
C ALA A 270 -20.99 -26.51 -5.06
N LYS A 271 -20.74 -27.10 -6.23
CA LYS A 271 -20.91 -28.54 -6.45
C LYS A 271 -19.70 -29.26 -5.84
N ALA A 272 -19.97 -30.07 -4.82
CA ALA A 272 -19.06 -31.11 -4.35
C ALA A 272 -18.83 -32.15 -5.46
N PRO A 273 -17.59 -32.55 -5.76
CA PRO A 273 -17.35 -33.70 -6.61
C PRO A 273 -17.48 -34.99 -5.80
N ALA A 274 -18.35 -35.87 -6.30
CA ALA A 274 -18.49 -37.25 -5.87
C ALA A 274 -17.22 -38.06 -6.15
N ALA A 275 -16.94 -39.01 -5.25
CA ALA A 275 -15.88 -39.99 -5.37
C ALA A 275 -16.02 -40.87 -6.64
N PRO A 276 -14.95 -41.10 -7.42
CA PRO A 276 -14.95 -42.14 -8.42
C PRO A 276 -14.48 -43.48 -7.83
N LYS A 277 -15.28 -44.52 -8.09
CA LYS A 277 -14.95 -45.93 -7.91
C LYS A 277 -13.73 -46.33 -8.75
N ALA A 278 -12.96 -47.24 -8.18
CA ALA A 278 -11.82 -47.90 -8.78
C ALA A 278 -12.17 -48.58 -10.11
N SER A 279 -11.36 -48.31 -11.14
CA SER A 279 -11.20 -49.14 -12.33
C SER A 279 -9.72 -49.19 -12.65
N ALA A 280 -9.18 -50.41 -12.76
CA ALA A 280 -7.79 -50.71 -13.00
C ALA A 280 -7.44 -50.63 -14.49
N ALA A 281 -6.39 -49.88 -14.85
CA ALA A 281 -5.62 -49.98 -16.09
C ALA A 281 -4.29 -49.16 -15.95
N PRO A 282 -3.28 -49.34 -16.81
CA PRO A 282 -1.88 -49.57 -16.43
C PRO A 282 -1.02 -48.31 -16.21
N ALA A 283 0.08 -48.51 -15.48
CA ALA A 283 1.07 -47.50 -15.13
C ALA A 283 1.67 -46.78 -16.36
N VAL A 284 1.51 -45.47 -16.41
CA VAL A 284 2.28 -44.57 -17.27
C VAL A 284 3.21 -43.75 -16.36
N SER A 285 4.50 -43.97 -16.56
CA SER A 285 5.63 -43.34 -15.90
C SER A 285 5.63 -41.81 -16.01
N ALA A 286 5.97 -41.15 -14.89
CA ALA A 286 6.05 -39.71 -14.75
C ALA A 286 7.07 -39.05 -15.71
N PRO A 287 6.82 -37.82 -16.21
CA PRO A 287 7.80 -37.07 -17.00
C PRO A 287 8.97 -36.61 -16.10
N ALA A 288 10.18 -36.92 -16.56
CA ALA A 288 11.43 -36.60 -15.89
C ALA A 288 11.67 -35.09 -15.76
N ALA A 289 12.28 -34.68 -14.65
CA ALA A 289 12.72 -33.31 -14.40
C ALA A 289 13.69 -32.82 -15.49
N PRO A 290 13.65 -31.52 -15.85
CA PRO A 290 14.56 -30.95 -16.85
C PRO A 290 16.03 -31.08 -16.38
N PRO A 291 16.97 -31.42 -17.30
CA PRO A 291 18.37 -31.60 -16.95
C PRO A 291 18.96 -30.26 -16.47
N LYS A 292 19.63 -30.33 -15.32
CA LYS A 292 20.43 -29.24 -14.74
C LYS A 292 21.43 -28.73 -15.82
N PRO A 293 21.58 -27.41 -16.03
CA PRO A 293 22.48 -26.89 -17.06
C PRO A 293 23.89 -27.45 -16.84
N ALA A 294 24.44 -28.07 -17.88
CA ALA A 294 25.78 -28.63 -17.85
C ALA A 294 26.76 -27.48 -17.54
N GLY A 295 27.51 -27.62 -16.45
CA GLY A 295 28.59 -26.68 -16.12
C GLY A 295 29.67 -26.67 -17.20
N PRO A 296 30.63 -25.73 -17.12
CA PRO A 296 31.74 -25.66 -18.08
C PRO A 296 32.48 -26.99 -18.13
N THR A 297 32.92 -27.38 -19.33
CA THR A 297 33.77 -28.56 -19.50
C THR A 297 35.13 -28.35 -18.83
N ARG A 298 35.87 -29.44 -18.55
CA ARG A 298 37.20 -29.35 -17.90
C ARG A 298 38.17 -28.45 -18.68
N ASP A 299 38.14 -28.51 -20.01
CA ASP A 299 39.01 -27.70 -20.87
C ASP A 299 38.62 -26.21 -20.86
N GLU A 300 37.32 -25.91 -20.78
CA GLU A 300 36.84 -24.54 -20.60
C GLU A 300 37.19 -24.00 -19.21
N ALA A 301 37.06 -24.82 -18.17
CA ALA A 301 37.48 -24.48 -16.82
C ALA A 301 38.98 -24.18 -16.73
N ALA A 302 39.83 -24.93 -17.44
CA ALA A 302 41.27 -24.67 -17.52
C ALA A 302 41.56 -23.31 -18.19
N LYS A 303 40.88 -22.98 -19.29
CA LYS A 303 41.01 -21.67 -19.97
C LYS A 303 40.56 -20.52 -19.07
N LEU A 304 39.44 -20.69 -18.37
CA LEU A 304 38.93 -19.70 -17.42
C LEU A 304 39.90 -19.49 -16.25
N LEU A 305 40.51 -20.56 -15.73
CA LEU A 305 41.48 -20.47 -14.65
C LEU A 305 42.72 -19.66 -15.06
N VAL A 306 43.24 -19.87 -16.28
CA VAL A 306 44.36 -19.07 -16.82
C VAL A 306 43.98 -17.59 -16.95
N LYS A 307 42.75 -17.30 -17.39
CA LYS A 307 42.26 -15.92 -17.48
C LYS A 307 42.18 -15.28 -16.10
N LEU A 308 41.56 -15.95 -15.13
CA LEU A 308 41.40 -15.43 -13.76
C LEU A 308 42.74 -15.17 -13.07
N TYR A 309 43.79 -15.96 -13.34
CA TYR A 309 45.12 -15.66 -12.82
C TYR A 309 45.71 -14.37 -13.40
N LYS A 310 45.53 -14.12 -14.70
CA LYS A 310 45.94 -12.85 -15.32
C LYS A 310 45.17 -11.65 -14.75
N ASP A 311 43.87 -11.85 -14.53
CA ASP A 311 43.01 -10.83 -13.92
C ASP A 311 43.42 -10.60 -12.44
N GLU A 312 43.84 -11.63 -11.71
CA GLU A 312 44.38 -11.53 -10.35
C GLU A 312 45.66 -10.70 -10.31
N ASP A 313 46.60 -10.95 -11.23
CA ASP A 313 47.85 -10.20 -11.33
C ASP A 313 47.59 -8.73 -11.69
N SER A 314 46.70 -8.48 -12.66
CA SER A 314 46.31 -7.10 -13.05
C SER A 314 45.65 -6.35 -11.89
N ALA A 315 44.80 -7.03 -11.10
CA ALA A 315 44.17 -6.43 -9.93
C ALA A 315 45.18 -6.11 -8.82
N ARG A 316 46.24 -6.92 -8.66
CA ARG A 316 47.33 -6.62 -7.71
C ARG A 316 48.15 -5.41 -8.15
N GLU A 317 48.48 -5.32 -9.43
CA GLU A 317 49.18 -4.15 -9.98
C GLU A 317 48.39 -2.85 -9.76
N ALA A 318 47.07 -2.88 -10.02
CA ALA A 318 46.21 -1.73 -9.76
C ALA A 318 46.16 -1.35 -8.26
N ILE A 319 46.15 -2.33 -7.36
CA ILE A 319 46.20 -2.07 -5.92
C ILE A 319 47.52 -1.42 -5.52
N ASP A 320 48.64 -1.89 -6.07
CA ASP A 320 49.96 -1.35 -5.76
C ASP A 320 50.13 0.07 -6.33
N GLU A 321 49.59 0.35 -7.53
CA GLU A 321 49.52 1.69 -8.09
C GLU A 321 48.72 2.65 -7.19
N ILE A 322 47.53 2.24 -6.74
CA ILE A 322 46.69 3.06 -5.86
C ILE A 322 47.37 3.28 -4.50
N LYS A 323 48.06 2.27 -3.94
CA LYS A 323 48.79 2.40 -2.67
C LYS A 323 50.00 3.32 -2.77
N GLY A 324 50.60 3.46 -3.96
CA GLY A 324 51.69 4.39 -4.21
C GLY A 324 51.27 5.86 -4.14
N LEU A 325 49.97 6.15 -4.24
CA LEU A 325 49.43 7.52 -4.16
C LEU A 325 49.28 7.99 -2.70
N PRO A 326 49.35 9.31 -2.44
CA PRO A 326 49.07 9.88 -1.12
C PRO A 326 47.67 9.48 -0.60
N PRO A 327 47.47 9.32 0.72
CA PRO A 327 46.19 8.84 1.29
C PRO A 327 44.94 9.60 0.83
N SER A 328 45.05 10.90 0.55
CA SER A 328 43.96 11.73 0.03
C SER A 328 43.53 11.40 -1.41
N GLN A 329 44.37 10.68 -2.15
CA GLN A 329 44.19 10.33 -3.55
C GLN A 329 43.98 8.83 -3.78
N GLN A 330 43.97 8.00 -2.73
CA GLN A 330 43.71 6.54 -2.81
C GLN A 330 42.23 6.21 -3.03
N LYS A 331 41.54 6.96 -3.90
CA LYS A 331 40.16 6.68 -4.28
C LYS A 331 40.13 5.38 -5.09
N GLY A 332 39.23 4.46 -4.73
CA GLY A 332 39.07 3.18 -5.43
C GLY A 332 39.82 1.99 -4.81
N LEU A 333 40.67 2.18 -3.80
CA LEU A 333 41.40 1.06 -3.15
C LEU A 333 40.44 -0.03 -2.62
N GLY A 334 39.32 0.39 -2.03
CA GLY A 334 38.31 -0.54 -1.51
C GLY A 334 37.60 -1.35 -2.60
N GLU A 335 37.43 -0.79 -3.79
CA GLU A 335 36.83 -1.51 -4.93
C GLU A 335 37.81 -2.51 -5.53
N ALA A 336 39.06 -2.10 -5.73
CA ALA A 336 40.13 -2.98 -6.21
C ALA A 336 40.36 -4.19 -5.28
N LEU A 337 40.32 -3.99 -3.97
CA LEU A 337 40.41 -5.08 -2.98
C LEU A 337 39.24 -6.05 -3.05
N ARG A 338 38.02 -5.57 -3.30
CA ARG A 338 36.84 -6.44 -3.46
C ARG A 338 36.92 -7.26 -4.74
N GLU A 339 37.38 -6.67 -5.84
CA GLU A 339 37.54 -7.38 -7.10
C GLU A 339 38.61 -8.48 -6.98
N LEU A 340 39.75 -8.17 -6.35
CA LEU A 340 40.77 -9.18 -6.06
C LEU A 340 40.21 -10.34 -5.22
N GLN A 341 39.39 -10.04 -4.21
CA GLN A 341 38.79 -11.07 -3.36
C GLN A 341 37.77 -11.92 -4.13
N ARG A 342 36.99 -11.31 -5.03
CA ARG A 342 36.06 -12.01 -5.92
C ARG A 342 36.80 -12.99 -6.83
N ILE A 343 37.84 -12.53 -7.52
CA ILE A 343 38.66 -13.37 -8.42
C ILE A 343 39.24 -14.57 -7.66
N LYS A 344 39.78 -14.35 -6.44
CA LYS A 344 40.29 -15.45 -5.59
C LYS A 344 39.22 -16.48 -5.23
N ASN A 345 38.00 -16.03 -4.95
CA ASN A 345 36.88 -16.94 -4.65
C ASN A 345 36.47 -17.75 -5.90
N GLU A 346 36.47 -17.15 -7.08
CA GLU A 346 36.18 -17.83 -8.34
C GLU A 346 37.25 -18.88 -8.68
N ILE A 347 38.54 -18.54 -8.52
CA ILE A 347 39.67 -19.48 -8.67
C ILE A 347 39.50 -20.67 -7.70
N LYS A 348 39.17 -20.38 -6.43
CA LYS A 348 38.96 -21.43 -5.42
C LYS A 348 37.78 -22.34 -5.77
N ALA A 349 36.67 -21.77 -6.24
CA ALA A 349 35.49 -22.52 -6.64
C ALA A 349 35.77 -23.44 -7.84
N LEU A 350 36.47 -22.93 -8.86
CA LEU A 350 36.87 -23.74 -10.02
C LEU A 350 37.81 -24.88 -9.64
N LYS A 351 38.80 -24.64 -8.79
CA LYS A 351 39.71 -25.70 -8.29
C LYS A 351 38.99 -26.75 -7.45
N GLN A 352 37.99 -26.35 -6.67
CA GLN A 352 37.17 -27.28 -5.90
C GLN A 352 36.26 -28.13 -6.81
N GLN A 353 35.74 -27.54 -7.89
CA GLN A 353 34.88 -28.23 -8.85
C GLN A 353 35.68 -29.18 -9.76
N PHE A 354 36.93 -28.84 -10.09
CA PHE A 354 37.80 -29.60 -10.97
C PHE A 354 39.16 -29.88 -10.31
N PRO A 355 39.22 -30.84 -9.37
CA PRO A 355 40.47 -31.20 -8.71
C PRO A 355 41.49 -31.72 -9.73
N GLY A 356 42.70 -31.14 -9.72
CA GLY A 356 43.78 -31.47 -10.66
C GLY A 356 43.92 -30.52 -11.86
N LEU A 357 43.25 -29.36 -11.83
CA LEU A 357 43.64 -28.12 -12.54
C LEU A 357 44.48 -27.24 -11.60
#